data_AF-A0A2Z2MGI3-F1
#
_entry.id   AF-A0A2Z2MGI3-F1
#
_cell.length_a   1.000
_cell.length_b   1.000
_cell.length_c   1.000
_cell.angle_alpha   90.00
_cell.angle_beta   90.00
_cell.angle_gamma   90.00
#
_symmetry.space_group_name_H-M   'P 1'
#
loop_
_entity.id
_entity.type
_entity.pdbx_description
1 polymer ?
#
loop_
_entity_poly.entity_id
_entity_poly.type
_entity_poly.pdbx_seq_one_letter_code
_entity_poly.pdbx_strand_id
1 'polypeptide(L)' 'MKTIAVDESTWKKIKLLKDKLDARSYDEVLQKLIETWHLVELDKKVDNVIMDDEEADMLINLLEKKKGS' A
#
# COMPACT_ATOMS: atom_id res chain seq x y z
N MET A 1 1.32 -15.47 -16.92
CA MET A 1 0.17 -14.73 -16.35
C MET A 1 -0.81 -15.73 -15.74
N LYS A 2 -1.40 -15.40 -14.60
CA LYS A 2 -2.58 -16.10 -14.08
C LYS A 2 -3.78 -15.16 -14.28
N THR A 3 -4.90 -15.69 -14.76
CA THR A 3 -6.11 -14.91 -15.02
C THR A 3 -7.03 -14.95 -13.81
N ILE A 4 -7.66 -13.82 -13.48
CA ILE A 4 -8.74 -13.75 -12.51
C ILE A 4 -10.06 -13.46 -13.24
N ALA A 5 -11.12 -14.17 -12.85
CA ALA A 5 -12.46 -13.85 -13.30
C ALA A 5 -13.07 -12.84 -12.33
N VAL A 6 -13.69 -11.79 -12.87
CA VAL A 6 -14.42 -10.78 -12.10
C VAL A 6 -15.79 -10.58 -12.71
N ASP A 7 -16.77 -10.21 -11.89
CA ASP A 7 -18.09 -9.86 -12.40
C ASP A 7 -18.07 -8.53 -13.18
N GLU A 8 -19.12 -8.28 -13.96
CA GLU A 8 -19.24 -7.10 -14.81
C GLU A 8 -19.23 -5.78 -14.00
N SER A 9 -19.77 -5.79 -12.78
CA SER A 9 -19.80 -4.59 -11.93
C SER A 9 -18.39 -4.23 -11.43
N THR A 10 -17.63 -5.25 -11.01
CA THR A 10 -16.22 -5.13 -10.60
C THR A 10 -15.38 -4.68 -11.79
N TRP A 11 -15.62 -5.24 -12.97
CA TRP A 11 -14.92 -4.87 -14.20
C TRP A 11 -15.11 -3.38 -14.57
N LYS A 12 -16.34 -2.86 -14.48
CA LYS A 12 -16.62 -1.43 -14.70
C LYS A 12 -15.87 -0.54 -13.72
N LYS A 13 -15.81 -0.92 -12.44
CA LYS A 13 -15.07 -0.16 -11.42
C LYS A 13 -13.57 -0.14 -11.70
N ILE A 14 -12.98 -1.27 -12.10
CA ILE A 14 -11.56 -1.38 -12.45
C ILE A 14 -11.23 -0.48 -13.66
N LYS A 15 -12.10 -0.44 -14.67
CA LYS A 15 -11.94 0.49 -15.81
C LYS A 15 -11.92 1.95 -15.38
N LEU A 16 -12.89 2.36 -14.57
CA LEU A 16 -12.94 3.74 -14.04
C LEU A 16 -11.70 4.08 -13.20
N LEU A 17 -11.18 3.12 -12.43
CA LEU A 17 -9.96 3.32 -11.65
C LEU A 17 -8.74 3.46 -12.56
N LYS A 18 -8.65 2.69 -13.64
CA LYS A 18 -7.56 2.81 -14.62
C LYS A 18 -7.47 4.23 -15.17
N ASP A 19 -8.60 4.81 -15.56
CA ASP A 19 -8.66 6.17 -16.12
C ASP A 19 -8.32 7.22 -15.06
N LYS A 20 -8.84 7.08 -13.83
CA LYS A 20 -8.56 8.00 -12.73
C LYS A 20 -7.10 8.00 -12.27
N LEU A 21 -6.45 6.84 -12.31
CA LEU A 21 -5.06 6.65 -11.87
C LEU A 21 -4.04 6.84 -12.99
N ASP A 22 -4.51 7.15 -14.20
CA ASP A 22 -3.69 7.22 -15.43
C ASP A 22 -2.79 5.98 -15.61
N ALA A 23 -3.34 4.80 -15.30
CA ALA A 23 -2.60 3.54 -15.34
C ALA A 23 -2.52 2.98 -16.76
N ARG A 24 -1.38 2.42 -17.14
CA ARG A 24 -1.10 1.86 -18.46
C ARG A 24 -1.77 0.50 -18.66
N SER A 25 -1.95 -0.28 -17.59
CA SER A 25 -2.57 -1.60 -17.63
C SER A 25 -3.47 -1.83 -16.41
N TYR A 26 -4.33 -2.86 -16.48
CA TYR A 26 -5.13 -3.28 -15.33
C TYR A 26 -4.29 -3.93 -14.24
N ASP A 27 -3.17 -4.57 -14.59
CA ASP A 27 -2.21 -5.08 -13.61
C ASP A 27 -1.59 -3.93 -12.81
N GLU A 28 -1.29 -2.80 -13.45
CA GLU A 28 -0.79 -1.60 -12.78
C GLU A 28 -1.86 -1.00 -11.83
N VAL A 29 -3.13 -1.03 -12.21
CA VAL A 29 -4.23 -0.64 -11.30
C VAL A 29 -4.23 -1.53 -10.06
N LEU A 30 -4.17 -2.85 -10.25
CA LEU A 30 -4.16 -3.80 -9.13
C LEU A 30 -2.92 -3.60 -8.25
N GLN A 31 -1.74 -3.38 -8.83
CA GLN A 31 -0.52 -3.13 -8.08
C GLN A 31 -0.65 -1.85 -7.22
N LYS A 32 -1.11 -0.74 -7.80
CA LYS A 32 -1.33 0.52 -7.06
C LYS A 32 -2.34 0.36 -5.94
N LEU A 33 -3.41 -0.42 -6.15
CA LEU A 33 -4.40 -0.72 -5.11
C LEU A 33 -3.79 -1.53 -3.97
N ILE A 34 -2.97 -2.54 -4.28
CA ILE A 34 -2.28 -3.36 -3.27
C ILE A 34 -1.29 -2.50 -2.46
N GLU A 35 -0.49 -1.68 -3.14
CA GLU A 35 0.45 -0.75 -2.49
C GLU A 35 -0.27 0.22 -1.56
N THR A 36 -1.38 0.81 -2.03
CA THR A 36 -2.22 1.71 -1.22
C THR A 36 -2.79 0.98 0.00
N TRP A 37 -3.27 -0.26 -0.16
CA TRP A 37 -3.77 -1.05 0.96
C TRP A 37 -2.69 -1.33 2.00
N HIS A 38 -1.46 -1.68 1.58
CA HIS A 38 -0.35 -1.87 2.51
C HIS A 38 -0.04 -0.61 3.32
N LEU A 39 -0.11 0.58 2.71
CA LEU A 39 0.10 1.85 3.41
C LEU A 39 -0.99 2.10 4.45
N VAL A 40 -2.26 1.89 4.08
CA VAL A 40 -3.41 2.05 5.00
C VAL A 40 -3.34 1.06 6.17
N GLU A 41 -2.92 -0.18 5.92
CA GLU A 41 -2.75 -1.17 7.00
C GLU A 41 -1.57 -0.86 7.91
N LEU A 42 -0.49 -0.27 7.36
CA LEU A 42 0.62 0.21 8.18
C LEU A 42 0.18 1.36 9.08
N ASP A 43 -0.53 2.35 8.51
CA ASP A 43 -1.06 3.51 9.22
C ASP A 43 -1.90 3.08 10.43
N LYS A 44 -2.89 2.20 10.23
CA LYS A 44 -3.71 1.64 11.32
C LYS A 44 -2.91 0.90 12.40
N LYS A 45 -1.82 0.23 12.03
CA LYS A 45 -0.97 -0.49 12.99
C LYS A 45 -0.15 0.47 13.82
N VAL A 46 0.35 1.54 13.20
CA VAL A 46 1.16 2.56 13.86
C VAL A 46 0.28 3.49 14.72
N ASP A 47 -0.99 3.72 14.35
CA ASP A 47 -1.95 4.53 15.14
C ASP A 47 -2.14 4.04 16.58
N ASN A 48 -1.88 2.77 16.86
CA ASN A 48 -1.99 2.18 18.21
C ASN A 48 -0.67 2.20 18.98
N VAL A 49 0.40 2.72 18.39
CA VAL A 49 1.72 2.79 18.99
C VAL A 49 1.86 4.15 19.68
N ILE A 50 1.72 4.14 21.01
CA ILE A 50 2.11 5.27 21.85
C ILE A 50 3.53 4.99 22.31
N MET A 51 4.45 5.87 21.96
CA MET A 51 5.87 5.81 22.32
C MET A 51 6.29 7.16 22.90
N ASP A 52 7.20 7.13 23.86
CA ASP A 52 7.87 8.33 24.34
C ASP A 52 9.06 8.71 23.43
N ASP A 53 9.66 9.87 23.72
CA ASP A 53 10.74 10.42 22.89
C ASP A 53 11.99 9.51 22.89
N GLU A 54 12.31 8.82 23.99
CA GLU A 54 13.45 7.90 24.05
C GLU A 54 13.22 6.64 23.21
N GLU A 55 12.00 6.07 23.28
CA GLU A 55 11.59 4.93 22.48
C GLU A 55 11.55 5.27 20.98
N ALA A 56 11.08 6.47 20.63
CA ALA A 56 11.07 6.96 19.25
C ALA A 56 12.49 7.11 18.69
N ASP A 57 13.41 7.71 19.46
CA ASP A 57 14.83 7.87 19.07
C ASP A 57 15.51 6.51 18.88
N MET A 58 15.22 5.54 19.75
CA MET A 58 15.75 4.18 19.61
C MET A 58 15.24 3.50 18.33
N LEU A 59 13.95 3.65 18.02
CA LEU A 59 13.34 3.09 16.82
C LEU A 59 13.93 3.69 15.54
N ILE A 60 14.09 5.02 15.49
CA ILE A 60 14.70 5.72 14.34
C ILE A 60 16.11 5.17 14.08
N ASN A 61 16.93 5.08 15.13
CA ASN A 61 18.29 4.54 15.04
C ASN A 61 18.33 3.09 14.51
N LEU A 62 17.36 2.25 14.88
CA LEU A 62 17.25 0.88 14.37
C LEU A 62 16.84 0.83 12.89
N LEU A 63 15.91 1.70 12.47
CA LEU A 63 15.46 1.79 11.08
C LEU A 63 16.58 2.29 10.16
N GLU A 64 17.34 3.29 10.59
CA GLU A 64 18.49 3.82 9.83
C GLU A 64 19.58 2.78 9.63
N LYS A 65 19.92 2.01 10.67
CA LYS A 65 20.88 0.90 10.58
C LYS A 65 20.43 -0.17 9.58
N LYS A 66 19.12 -0.42 9.47
CA LYS A 66 18.54 -1.41 8.57
C LYS A 66 18.47 -0.94 7.11
N LYS A 67 18.41 0.38 6.88
CA LYS A 67 18.42 0.99 5.54
C LYS A 67 19.81 1.01 4.89
N GLY A 68 20.87 0.87 5.69
CA GLY A 68 22.27 0.85 5.25
C GLY A 68 22.91 -0.53 5.06
N SER A 69 22.16 -1.63 5.23
CA SER A 69 22.57 -3.00 4.88
C SER A 69 21.86 -3.47 3.61
#